data_AF-A0A8G0L0I9-F1
#
_entry.id   AF-A0A8G0L0I9-F1
#
_cell.length_a   1.000
_cell.length_b   1.000
_cell.length_c   1.000
_cell.angle_alpha   90.00
_cell.angle_beta   90.00
_cell.angle_gamma   90.00
#
_symmetry.space_group_name_H-M   'P 1'
#
loop_
_entity.id
_entity.type
_entity.pdbx_description
1 polymer ?
#
loop_
_entity_poly.entity_id
_entity_poly.type
_entity_poly.pdbx_seq_one_letter_code
_entity_poly.pdbx_strand_id
1 'polypeptide(L)'
;MSDEQISLPFFAIVLLVSGLIVRYLFFSGPRPERPPARTAEQIFRSREVAVQRIQQMFPQVERRSILWDLQRNGGNIQSTTERILSGRLETPPVTFQPPPPRNQTPPSGSPGPAAKQPEKPSQPDLITRYNLKSKITDDTATEEKKEVEEDKKGKGWSSNRDERQSALQRRRDEMILAARRKMEAKIAAEKAAQGSS
;
A
#
# COMPACT_ATOMS: atom_id res chain seq x y z
N MET A 1 -12.48 -11.40 -66.10
CA MET A 1 -11.29 -10.99 -65.33
C MET A 1 -11.45 -9.49 -65.10
N SER A 2 -11.96 -9.12 -63.93
CA SER A 2 -12.20 -7.72 -63.61
C SER A 2 -10.90 -7.18 -63.02
N ASP A 3 -10.12 -6.48 -63.85
CA ASP A 3 -9.01 -5.68 -63.38
C ASP A 3 -9.57 -4.55 -62.52
N GLU A 4 -9.63 -4.80 -61.22
CA GLU A 4 -10.03 -3.84 -60.21
C GLU A 4 -8.92 -2.80 -60.08
N GLN A 5 -8.97 -1.79 -60.96
CA GLN A 5 -8.07 -0.64 -60.97
C GLN A 5 -8.27 0.14 -59.67
N ILE A 6 -7.56 -0.27 -58.62
CA ILE A 6 -7.49 0.45 -57.35
C ILE A 6 -6.95 1.84 -57.64
N SER A 7 -7.82 2.83 -57.53
CA SER A 7 -7.47 4.22 -57.78
C SER A 7 -6.36 4.65 -56.82
N LEU A 8 -5.32 5.30 -57.37
CA LEU A 8 -4.20 5.87 -56.62
C LEU A 8 -4.64 6.67 -55.36
N PRO A 9 -5.71 7.51 -55.40
CA PRO A 9 -6.18 8.22 -54.20
C PRO A 9 -6.72 7.27 -53.12
N PHE A 10 -7.35 6.15 -53.49
CA PHE A 10 -7.85 5.18 -52.52
C PHE A 10 -6.70 4.51 -51.76
N PHE A 11 -5.60 4.18 -52.46
CA PHE A 11 -4.41 3.62 -51.83
C PHE A 11 -3.77 4.60 -50.83
N ALA A 12 -3.72 5.89 -51.16
CA ALA A 12 -3.22 6.93 -50.26
C ALA A 12 -4.07 7.06 -48.99
N ILE A 13 -5.39 6.97 -49.11
CA ILE A 13 -6.32 6.99 -47.95
C ILE A 13 -6.10 5.76 -47.07
N VAL A 14 -5.98 4.57 -47.66
CA VAL A 14 -5.74 3.32 -46.92
C VAL A 14 -4.39 3.36 -46.18
N LEU A 15 -3.35 3.94 -46.78
CA LEU A 15 -2.07 4.14 -46.09
C LEU A 15 -2.17 5.13 -44.93
N LEU A 16 -2.92 6.23 -45.10
CA LEU A 16 -3.13 7.20 -44.02
C LEU A 16 -3.90 6.58 -42.85
N VAL A 17 -4.98 5.85 -43.14
CA VAL A 17 -5.81 5.20 -42.12
C VAL A 17 -5.05 4.08 -41.42
N SER A 18 -4.31 3.24 -42.16
CA SER A 18 -3.49 2.19 -41.56
C SER A 18 -2.35 2.78 -40.70
N GLY A 19 -1.70 3.85 -41.15
CA GLY A 19 -0.73 4.60 -40.37
C GLY A 19 -1.33 5.17 -39.07
N LEU A 20 -2.54 5.72 -39.13
CA LEU A 20 -3.24 6.24 -37.96
C LEU A 20 -3.64 5.12 -36.97
N ILE A 21 -4.06 3.96 -37.48
CA ILE A 21 -4.38 2.77 -36.69
C ILE A 21 -3.12 2.24 -36.01
N VAL A 22 -2.01 2.10 -36.73
CA VAL A 22 -0.73 1.65 -36.14
C VAL A 22 -0.24 2.67 -35.11
N ARG A 23 -0.34 3.97 -35.40
CA ARG A 23 -0.05 5.04 -34.44
C ARG A 23 -0.92 4.93 -33.19
N TYR A 24 -2.21 4.63 -33.34
CA TYR A 24 -3.13 4.54 -32.23
C TYR A 24 -3.01 3.23 -31.43
N LEU A 25 -2.65 2.12 -32.07
CA LEU A 25 -2.52 0.82 -31.40
C LEU A 25 -1.14 0.61 -30.78
N PHE A 26 -0.07 1.08 -31.44
CA PHE A 26 1.31 0.86 -30.99
C PHE A 26 1.93 2.06 -30.27
N PHE A 27 1.47 3.29 -30.55
CA PHE A 27 1.99 4.51 -29.93
C PHE A 27 1.00 5.25 -29.01
N SER A 28 -0.23 4.75 -28.83
CA SER A 28 -1.04 5.17 -27.68
C SER A 28 -0.53 4.44 -26.44
N GLY A 29 0.58 4.95 -25.89
CA GLY A 29 1.02 4.54 -24.57
C GLY A 29 -0.09 4.75 -23.55
N PRO A 30 -0.08 4.00 -22.42
CA PRO A 30 -1.08 4.15 -21.38
C PRO A 30 -1.19 5.63 -21.03
N ARG A 31 -2.43 6.14 -21.01
CA ARG A 31 -2.73 7.50 -20.57
C ARG A 31 -1.95 7.72 -19.27
N PRO A 32 -1.22 8.84 -19.09
CA PRO A 32 -0.57 9.10 -17.82
C PRO A 32 -1.67 9.07 -16.75
N GLU A 33 -1.72 7.98 -15.99
CA GLU A 33 -2.62 7.88 -14.85
C GLU A 33 -2.24 9.05 -13.96
N ARG A 34 -3.14 10.03 -13.89
CA ARG A 34 -3.01 11.14 -12.96
C ARG A 34 -2.79 10.48 -11.61
N PRO A 35 -1.64 10.70 -10.94
CA PRO A 35 -1.34 10.01 -9.70
C PRO A 35 -2.54 10.19 -8.77
N PRO A 36 -3.02 9.11 -8.10
CA PRO A 36 -4.18 9.22 -7.25
C PRO A 36 -3.94 10.37 -6.29
N ALA A 37 -4.88 11.33 -6.26
CA ALA A 37 -4.79 12.46 -5.35
C ALA A 37 -4.56 11.88 -3.95
N ARG A 38 -3.38 12.16 -3.38
CA ARG A 38 -3.05 11.66 -2.04
C ARG A 38 -4.13 12.17 -1.11
N THR A 39 -4.85 11.25 -0.47
CA THR A 39 -5.90 11.63 0.48
C THR A 39 -5.26 12.42 1.61
N ALA A 40 -6.00 13.37 2.21
CA ALA A 40 -5.46 14.23 3.24
C ALA A 40 -4.78 13.42 4.36
N GLU A 41 -5.35 12.28 4.75
CA GLU A 41 -4.80 11.37 5.77
C GLU A 41 -3.45 10.77 5.38
N GLN A 42 -3.22 10.50 4.10
CA GLN A 42 -1.95 9.97 3.61
C GLN A 42 -0.85 11.04 3.72
N ILE A 43 -1.20 12.29 3.42
CA ILE A 43 -0.30 13.45 3.56
C ILE A 43 0.05 13.63 5.04
N PHE A 44 -0.94 13.64 5.93
CA PHE A 44 -0.71 13.74 7.38
C PHE A 44 0.18 12.61 7.90
N ARG A 45 -0.09 11.35 7.55
CA ARG A 45 0.76 10.21 7.96
C ARG A 45 2.18 10.33 7.45
N SER A 46 2.37 10.72 6.18
CA SER A 46 3.71 10.88 5.61
C SER A 46 4.51 11.99 6.30
N ARG A 47 3.83 13.07 6.72
CA ARG A 47 4.42 14.15 7.52
C ARG A 47 4.82 13.68 8.91
N GLU A 48 3.97 12.93 9.60
CA GLU A 48 4.33 12.39 10.92
C GLU A 48 5.57 11.49 10.87
N VAL A 49 5.67 10.62 9.85
CA VAL A 49 6.86 9.79 9.64
C VAL A 49 8.10 10.64 9.34
N ALA A 50 7.95 11.68 8.52
CA ALA A 50 9.03 12.63 8.24
C ALA A 50 9.52 13.34 9.52
N VAL A 51 8.60 13.80 10.36
CA VAL A 51 8.91 14.44 11.65
C VAL A 51 9.69 13.49 12.55
N GLN A 52 9.25 12.23 12.69
CA GLN A 52 9.95 11.24 13.52
C GLN A 52 11.39 11.02 13.06
N ARG A 53 11.62 10.93 11.75
CA ARG A 53 12.96 10.79 11.19
C ARG A 53 13.83 12.04 11.45
N ILE A 54 13.28 13.24 11.29
CA ILE A 54 14.02 14.48 11.55
C ILE A 54 14.33 14.59 13.05
N GLN A 55 13.40 14.24 13.93
CA GLN A 55 13.61 14.24 15.38
C GLN A 55 14.74 13.29 15.81
N GLN A 56 14.89 12.15 15.13
CA GLN A 56 16.00 11.21 15.38
C GLN A 56 17.37 11.81 15.00
N MET A 57 17.43 12.65 13.97
CA MET A 57 18.66 13.31 13.53
C MET A 57 18.95 14.61 14.31
N PHE A 58 17.91 15.33 14.72
CA PHE A 58 17.99 16.63 15.39
C PHE A 58 17.10 16.64 16.65
N PRO A 59 17.50 15.95 17.73
CA PRO A 59 16.71 15.89 18.96
C PRO A 59 16.51 17.26 19.63
N GLN A 60 17.40 18.21 19.38
CA GLN A 60 17.34 19.59 19.89
C GLN A 60 16.27 20.46 19.22
N VAL A 61 15.69 20.02 18.10
CA VAL A 61 14.69 20.80 17.37
C VAL A 61 13.29 20.42 17.85
N GLU A 62 12.50 21.45 18.13
CA GLU A 62 11.08 21.34 18.49
C GLU A 62 10.25 20.65 17.40
N ARG A 63 9.51 19.60 17.77
CA ARG A 63 8.60 18.86 16.88
C ARG A 63 7.62 19.76 16.15
N ARG A 64 7.10 20.79 16.84
CA ARG A 64 6.12 21.75 16.29
C ARG A 64 6.71 22.57 15.15
N SER A 65 7.96 23.00 15.27
CA SER A 65 8.67 23.76 14.25
C SER A 65 8.94 22.90 13.01
N ILE A 66 9.28 21.63 13.20
CA ILE A 66 9.46 20.67 12.10
C ILE A 66 8.14 20.42 11.36
N LEU A 67 7.04 20.23 12.09
CA LEU A 67 5.70 20.05 11.50
C LEU A 67 5.28 21.27 10.66
N TRP A 68 5.52 22.47 11.17
CA TRP A 68 5.21 23.71 10.48
C TRP A 68 6.01 23.87 9.19
N ASP A 69 7.32 23.60 9.25
CA ASP A 69 8.20 23.69 8.09
C ASP A 69 7.85 22.64 7.01
N LEU A 70 7.60 21.39 7.41
CA LEU A 70 7.12 20.33 6.53
C LEU A 70 5.75 20.67 5.92
N GLN A 71 4.89 21.39 6.64
CA GLN A 71 3.60 21.80 6.11
C GLN A 71 3.75 22.79 4.95
N ARG A 72 4.68 23.75 5.06
CA ARG A 72 4.97 24.72 4.00
C ARG A 72 5.77 24.11 2.85
N ASN A 73 6.72 23.25 3.16
CA ASN A 73 7.63 22.64 2.19
C ASN A 73 7.06 21.35 1.54
N GLY A 74 5.75 21.10 1.64
CA GLY A 74 5.09 19.97 0.98
C GLY A 74 5.46 18.58 1.52
N GLY A 75 6.02 18.49 2.72
CA GLY A 75 6.47 17.24 3.34
C GLY A 75 7.86 16.77 2.88
N ASN A 76 8.66 17.65 2.27
CA ASN A 76 10.03 17.32 1.89
C ASN A 76 10.97 17.33 3.11
N ILE A 77 11.48 16.14 3.45
CA ILE A 77 12.42 15.95 4.57
C ILE A 77 13.72 16.70 4.28
N GLN A 78 14.27 16.56 3.06
CA GLN A 78 15.60 17.08 2.71
C GLN A 78 15.69 18.59 2.88
N SER A 79 14.72 19.32 2.33
CA SER A 79 14.66 20.79 2.47
C SER A 79 14.56 21.23 3.93
N THR A 80 13.83 20.47 4.75
CA THR A 80 13.69 20.76 6.19
C THR A 80 15.02 20.53 6.91
N THR A 81 15.72 19.44 6.60
CA THR A 81 17.09 19.17 7.11
C THR A 81 18.07 20.27 6.75
N GLU A 82 18.12 20.71 5.50
CA GLU A 82 19.03 21.79 5.06
C GLU A 82 18.73 23.11 5.77
N ARG A 83 17.44 23.41 6.00
CA ARG A 83 17.02 24.60 6.73
C ARG A 83 17.38 24.54 8.21
N ILE A 84 17.30 23.36 8.82
CA ILE A 84 17.75 23.13 10.20
C ILE A 84 19.28 23.32 10.30
N LEU A 85 20.04 22.73 9.37
CA LEU A 85 21.51 22.83 9.34
C LEU A 85 21.99 24.27 9.11
N SER A 86 21.28 25.03 8.27
CA SER A 86 21.56 26.46 8.03
C SER A 86 21.03 27.40 9.12
N GLY A 87 20.36 26.87 10.14
CA GLY A 87 19.80 27.66 11.25
C GLY A 87 18.63 28.58 10.88
N ARG A 88 18.00 28.37 9.72
CA ARG A 88 16.90 29.21 9.22
C ARG A 88 15.51 28.61 9.47
N LEU A 89 15.36 27.83 10.54
CA LEU A 89 14.08 27.20 10.87
C LEU A 89 13.08 28.27 11.35
N GLU A 90 11.93 28.36 10.68
CA GLU A 90 10.94 29.38 11.00
C GLU A 90 10.14 29.00 12.26
N THR A 91 10.03 29.94 13.19
CA THR A 91 9.24 29.75 14.41
C THR A 91 7.75 29.67 14.06
N PRO A 92 7.06 28.58 14.43
CA PRO A 92 5.65 28.41 14.11
C PRO A 92 4.80 29.48 14.79
N PRO A 93 3.77 30.02 14.12
CA PRO A 93 2.85 30.97 14.75
C PRO A 93 2.09 30.31 15.91
N VAL A 94 1.74 31.10 16.93
CA VAL A 94 1.07 30.61 18.15
C VAL A 94 -0.25 29.90 17.85
N THR A 95 -0.92 30.30 16.76
CA THR A 95 -2.16 29.70 16.25
C THR A 95 -2.00 28.30 15.66
N PHE A 96 -0.78 27.86 15.34
CA PHE A 96 -0.54 26.52 14.84
C PHE A 96 -0.61 25.51 16.00
N GLN A 97 -1.79 24.92 16.20
CA GLN A 97 -1.99 23.86 17.17
C GLN A 97 -1.86 22.50 16.46
N PRO A 98 -0.70 21.82 16.54
CA PRO A 98 -0.55 20.51 15.95
C PRO A 98 -1.56 19.54 16.60
N PRO A 99 -2.15 18.61 15.83
CA PRO A 99 -2.98 17.58 16.41
C PRO A 99 -2.16 16.79 17.45
N PRO A 100 -2.75 16.42 18.60
CA PRO A 100 -2.01 15.74 19.65
C PRO A 100 -1.38 14.47 19.08
N PRO A 101 -0.11 14.18 19.42
CA PRO A 101 0.54 12.96 18.97
C PRO A 101 -0.33 11.80 19.43
N ARG A 102 -0.83 11.00 18.49
CA ARG A 102 -1.40 9.70 18.84
C ARG A 102 -0.22 8.89 19.38
N ASN A 103 -0.13 8.80 20.70
CA ASN A 103 0.84 7.96 21.39
C ASN A 103 0.84 6.61 20.68
N GLN A 104 1.98 6.26 20.11
CA GLN A 104 2.23 4.94 19.57
C GLN A 104 2.34 4.03 20.79
N THR A 105 1.21 3.60 21.33
CA THR A 105 1.19 2.45 22.22
C THR A 105 1.69 1.27 21.39
N PRO A 106 2.78 0.58 21.80
CA PRO A 106 3.01 -0.76 21.27
C PRO A 106 1.77 -1.60 21.56
N PRO A 107 1.40 -2.59 20.72
CA PRO A 107 0.33 -3.52 21.06
C PRO A 107 0.79 -4.44 22.20
N SER A 108 0.89 -3.89 23.42
CA SER A 108 0.91 -4.69 24.64
C SER A 108 -0.51 -5.14 24.90
N GLY A 109 -0.74 -6.43 24.69
CA GLY A 109 -1.92 -7.11 25.20
C GLY A 109 -1.96 -6.96 26.72
N SER A 110 -3.03 -6.36 27.21
CA SER A 110 -3.48 -6.52 28.59
C SER A 110 -4.97 -6.86 28.53
N PRO A 111 -5.46 -7.84 29.31
CA PRO A 111 -6.80 -8.38 29.18
C PRO A 111 -7.79 -7.42 29.83
N GLY A 112 -8.31 -6.47 29.05
CA GLY A 112 -9.52 -5.72 29.39
C GLY A 112 -10.77 -6.51 28.97
N PRO A 113 -11.91 -6.37 29.66
CA PRO A 113 -13.11 -7.15 29.38
C PRO A 113 -13.56 -6.89 27.94
N ALA A 114 -13.96 -7.97 27.26
CA ALA A 114 -14.31 -7.99 25.84
C ALA A 114 -15.37 -6.93 25.50
N ALA A 115 -14.92 -5.77 25.03
CA ALA A 115 -15.78 -4.84 24.32
C ALA A 115 -16.16 -5.51 23.00
N LYS A 116 -17.44 -5.86 22.84
CA LYS A 116 -18.05 -6.32 21.60
C LYS A 116 -17.52 -5.47 20.44
N GLN A 117 -16.83 -6.12 19.51
CA GLN A 117 -16.44 -5.48 18.25
C GLN A 117 -17.72 -4.91 17.62
N PRO A 118 -17.75 -3.62 17.22
CA PRO A 118 -18.84 -3.12 16.39
C PRO A 118 -18.85 -3.97 15.12
N GLU A 119 -20.02 -4.52 14.77
CA GLU A 119 -20.18 -5.35 13.58
C GLU A 119 -19.62 -4.59 12.38
N LYS A 120 -18.54 -5.12 11.80
CA LYS A 120 -17.97 -4.57 10.58
C LYS A 120 -19.08 -4.60 9.53
N PRO A 121 -19.27 -3.52 8.75
CA PRO A 121 -20.14 -3.59 7.60
C PRO A 121 -19.70 -4.78 6.75
N SER A 122 -20.67 -5.51 6.17
CA SER A 122 -20.51 -6.68 5.29
C SER A 122 -19.59 -6.38 4.11
N GLN A 123 -18.29 -6.23 4.37
CA GLN A 123 -17.28 -6.14 3.34
C GLN A 123 -17.06 -7.57 2.83
N PRO A 124 -16.98 -7.76 1.50
CA PRO A 124 -16.76 -9.08 0.94
C PRO A 124 -15.47 -9.68 1.51
N ASP A 125 -15.51 -10.97 1.84
CA ASP A 125 -14.39 -11.71 2.42
C ASP A 125 -13.09 -11.43 1.65
N LEU A 126 -11.98 -11.28 2.37
CA LEU A 126 -10.67 -11.05 1.77
C LEU A 126 -10.30 -12.13 0.75
N ILE A 127 -10.74 -13.36 0.98
CA ILE A 127 -10.58 -14.50 0.07
C ILE A 127 -11.25 -14.22 -1.28
N THR A 128 -12.47 -13.70 -1.25
CA THR A 128 -13.24 -13.36 -2.46
C THR A 128 -12.63 -12.13 -3.14
N ARG A 129 -12.21 -11.12 -2.36
CA ARG A 129 -11.57 -9.91 -2.89
C ARG A 129 -10.26 -10.19 -3.63
N TYR A 130 -9.49 -11.16 -3.16
CA TYR A 130 -8.20 -11.55 -3.74
C TYR A 130 -8.25 -12.83 -4.56
N ASN A 131 -9.45 -13.37 -4.84
CA ASN A 131 -9.64 -14.61 -5.60
C ASN A 131 -8.79 -15.80 -5.09
N LEU A 132 -8.64 -15.93 -3.77
CA LEU A 132 -7.78 -16.94 -3.14
C LEU A 132 -8.46 -18.32 -3.01
N LYS A 133 -9.65 -18.51 -3.59
CA LYS A 133 -10.47 -19.72 -3.44
C LYS A 133 -9.76 -20.98 -3.94
N SER A 134 -9.04 -20.91 -5.06
CA SER A 134 -8.29 -22.05 -5.62
C SER A 134 -7.10 -22.45 -4.75
N LYS A 135 -6.39 -21.47 -4.15
CA LYS A 135 -5.27 -21.76 -3.26
C LYS A 135 -5.70 -22.47 -1.98
N ILE A 136 -6.95 -22.25 -1.53
CA ILE A 136 -7.51 -22.93 -0.36
C ILE A 136 -7.75 -24.41 -0.66
N THR A 137 -8.29 -24.75 -1.83
CA THR A 137 -8.57 -26.15 -2.19
C THR A 137 -7.28 -26.96 -2.34
N ASP A 138 -6.22 -26.33 -2.85
CA ASP A 138 -4.91 -26.96 -3.00
C ASP A 138 -4.16 -27.11 -1.66
N ASP A 139 -4.30 -26.12 -0.76
CA ASP A 139 -3.67 -26.13 0.56
C ASP A 139 -4.31 -27.14 1.52
N THR A 140 -5.63 -27.38 1.46
CA THR A 140 -6.32 -28.41 2.27
C THR A 140 -5.86 -29.84 1.94
N ALA A 141 -5.23 -30.05 0.79
CA ALA A 141 -4.63 -31.33 0.40
C ALA A 141 -3.14 -31.44 0.82
N THR A 142 -2.54 -30.36 1.30
CA THR A 142 -1.12 -30.26 1.69
C THR A 142 -0.99 -29.87 3.16
N GLU A 143 -1.91 -30.36 4.00
CA GLU A 143 -1.86 -30.21 5.45
C GLU A 143 -0.84 -31.20 6.00
N GLU A 144 0.41 -30.76 6.23
CA GLU A 144 1.25 -31.19 7.37
C GLU A 144 2.70 -30.67 7.31
N LYS A 145 3.19 -30.11 6.19
CA LYS A 145 4.59 -29.63 6.13
C LYS A 145 4.70 -28.31 5.39
N LYS A 146 4.56 -27.19 6.11
CA LYS A 146 5.23 -25.91 5.85
C LYS A 146 4.93 -24.95 6.99
N GLU A 147 5.33 -25.33 8.20
CA GLU A 147 5.53 -24.36 9.26
C GLU A 147 6.76 -23.52 8.90
N VAL A 148 6.50 -22.25 8.57
CA VAL A 148 7.25 -21.08 9.06
C VAL A 148 8.79 -21.13 8.98
N GLU A 149 9.38 -21.75 7.98
CA GLU A 149 10.84 -21.68 7.76
C GLU A 149 11.21 -21.61 6.28
N GLU A 150 10.83 -20.54 5.56
CA GLU A 150 11.58 -20.17 4.35
C GLU A 150 11.35 -18.73 3.89
N ASP A 151 11.43 -17.74 4.80
CA ASP A 151 11.57 -16.35 4.33
C ASP A 151 12.18 -15.37 5.36
N LYS A 152 12.83 -15.90 6.40
CA LYS A 152 13.62 -15.10 7.35
C LYS A 152 15.04 -14.78 6.85
N LYS A 153 15.36 -15.07 5.58
CA LYS A 153 16.67 -14.73 5.00
C LYS A 153 16.57 -13.49 4.12
N GLY A 154 16.35 -12.35 4.76
CA GLY A 154 16.89 -11.04 4.34
C GLY A 154 16.79 -10.65 2.86
N LYS A 155 15.78 -11.08 2.10
CA LYS A 155 15.57 -10.55 0.76
C LYS A 155 14.95 -9.17 0.91
N GLY A 156 15.83 -8.18 1.00
CA GLY A 156 15.48 -6.77 0.90
C GLY A 156 14.58 -6.56 -0.31
N TRP A 157 13.78 -5.50 -0.24
CA TRP A 157 12.87 -5.15 -1.31
C TRP A 157 13.57 -5.19 -2.68
N SER A 158 13.09 -5.97 -3.65
CA SER A 158 13.72 -6.05 -4.99
C SER A 158 13.72 -4.69 -5.70
N SER A 159 14.83 -4.32 -6.34
CA SER A 159 14.92 -3.06 -7.09
C SER A 159 13.99 -3.05 -8.32
N ASN A 160 13.70 -4.22 -8.88
CA ASN A 160 12.79 -4.40 -10.01
C ASN A 160 11.32 -4.31 -9.55
N ARG A 161 10.54 -3.45 -10.20
CA ARG A 161 9.14 -3.12 -9.86
C ARG A 161 8.20 -4.33 -9.93
N ASP A 162 8.34 -5.18 -10.93
CA ASP A 162 7.41 -6.31 -11.14
C ASP A 162 7.68 -7.45 -10.15
N GLU A 163 8.95 -7.77 -9.90
CA GLU A 163 9.38 -8.68 -8.83
C GLU A 163 8.92 -8.16 -7.46
N ARG A 164 9.00 -6.85 -7.28
CA ARG A 164 8.58 -6.11 -6.09
C ARG A 164 7.10 -6.31 -5.83
N GLN A 165 6.28 -6.11 -6.85
CA GLN A 165 4.83 -6.24 -6.75
C GLN A 165 4.40 -7.69 -6.54
N SER A 166 4.97 -8.63 -7.28
CA SER A 166 4.66 -10.06 -7.14
C SER A 166 5.06 -10.62 -5.77
N ALA A 167 6.22 -10.22 -5.23
CA ALA A 167 6.65 -10.62 -3.88
C ALA A 167 5.70 -10.09 -2.79
N LEU A 168 5.25 -8.84 -2.88
CA LEU A 168 4.27 -8.31 -1.93
C LEU A 168 2.92 -9.00 -2.04
N GLN A 169 2.48 -9.30 -3.26
CA GLN A 169 1.21 -9.97 -3.48
C GLN A 169 1.24 -11.37 -2.86
N ARG A 170 2.31 -12.13 -3.07
CA ARG A 170 2.51 -13.44 -2.43
C ARG A 170 2.46 -13.36 -0.91
N ARG A 171 3.23 -12.44 -0.30
CA ARG A 171 3.23 -12.24 1.17
C ARG A 171 1.86 -11.86 1.71
N ARG A 172 1.10 -11.07 0.95
CA ARG A 172 -0.26 -10.69 1.32
C ARG A 172 -1.20 -11.90 1.28
N ASP A 173 -1.14 -12.67 0.21
CA ASP A 173 -1.99 -13.84 0.00
C ASP A 173 -1.72 -14.89 1.09
N GLU A 174 -0.44 -15.16 1.39
CA GLU A 174 0.00 -16.04 2.49
C GLU A 174 -0.51 -15.57 3.85
N MET A 175 -0.43 -14.26 4.13
CA MET A 175 -0.93 -13.69 5.38
C MET A 175 -2.44 -13.88 5.53
N ILE A 176 -3.20 -13.72 4.45
CA ILE A 176 -4.66 -13.91 4.46
C ILE A 176 -5.01 -15.37 4.75
N LEU A 177 -4.30 -16.32 4.11
CA LEU A 177 -4.52 -17.75 4.34
C LEU A 177 -4.12 -18.16 5.77
N ALA A 178 -2.97 -17.71 6.26
CA ALA A 178 -2.53 -18.00 7.62
C ALA A 178 -3.48 -17.41 8.68
N ALA A 179 -3.99 -16.19 8.46
CA ALA A 179 -4.96 -15.58 9.35
C ALA A 179 -6.27 -16.39 9.42
N ARG A 180 -6.73 -16.93 8.28
CA ARG A 180 -7.89 -17.82 8.22
C ARG A 180 -7.66 -19.10 9.02
N ARG A 181 -6.55 -19.81 8.77
CA ARG A 181 -6.21 -21.05 9.51
C ARG A 181 -6.19 -20.81 11.02
N LYS A 182 -5.59 -19.69 11.44
CA LYS A 182 -5.55 -19.29 12.86
C LYS A 182 -6.94 -18.97 13.42
N MET A 183 -7.86 -18.43 12.62
CA MET A 183 -9.24 -18.18 13.04
C MET A 183 -10.02 -19.49 13.17
N GLU A 184 -9.91 -20.38 12.18
CA GLU A 184 -10.58 -21.70 12.18
C GLU A 184 -10.14 -22.54 13.38
N ALA A 185 -8.83 -22.60 13.68
CA ALA A 185 -8.31 -23.28 14.86
C ALA A 185 -8.84 -22.69 16.18
N LYS A 186 -8.99 -21.36 16.26
CA LYS A 186 -9.56 -20.69 17.43
C LYS A 186 -11.04 -21.00 17.62
N ILE A 187 -11.83 -20.99 16.54
CA ILE A 187 -13.25 -21.33 16.58
C ILE A 187 -13.43 -22.79 16.99
N ALA A 188 -12.60 -23.70 16.47
CA ALA A 188 -12.62 -25.10 16.86
C ALA A 188 -12.30 -25.29 18.36
N ALA A 189 -11.28 -24.60 18.87
CA ALA A 189 -10.92 -24.63 20.28
C ALA A 189 -12.02 -24.04 21.19
N GLU A 190 -12.64 -22.92 20.78
CA GLU A 190 -13.75 -22.31 21.51
C GLU A 190 -14.99 -23.22 21.54
N LYS A 191 -15.32 -23.85 20.41
CA LYS A 191 -16.41 -24.83 20.32
C LYS A 191 -16.17 -26.05 21.21
N ALA A 192 -14.93 -26.53 21.30
CA ALA A 192 -14.55 -27.63 22.20
C ALA A 192 -14.62 -27.21 23.69
N ALA A 193 -14.24 -25.98 24.02
CA ALA A 193 -14.35 -25.44 25.38
C ALA A 193 -15.81 -25.22 25.82
N GLN A 194 -16.69 -24.77 24.91
CA GLN A 194 -18.12 -24.58 25.19
C GLN A 194 -18.90 -25.90 25.29
N GLY A 195 -18.42 -26.99 24.68
CA GLY A 195 -19.04 -28.32 24.77
C GLY A 195 -18.59 -29.17 25.95
N SER A 196 -17.70 -28.66 26.82
CA SER A 196 -17.18 -29.36 28.01
C SER A 196 -17.59 -28.69 29.34
N SER A 197 -18.57 -27.78 29.29
CA SER A 197 -19.26 -27.19 30.45
C SER A 197 -20.71 -27.66 30.53
#